data_AF-A0A8T7LJ33-F1
#
_entry.id   AF-A0A8T7LJ33-F1
#
_cell.length_a   1.000
_cell.length_b   1.000
_cell.length_c   1.000
_cell.angle_alpha   90.00
_cell.angle_beta   90.00
_cell.angle_gamma   90.00
#
_symmetry.space_group_name_H-M   'P 1'
#
loop_
_entity.id
_entity.type
_entity.pdbx_description
1 polymer ?
#
loop_
_entity_poly.entity_id
_entity_poly.type
_entity_poly.pdbx_seq_one_letter_code
_entity_poly.pdbx_strand_id
1 'polypeptide(L)'
;MPELDGFEVCLRLREHSRLREIPIIMITSLDDQESRVRGLSVGADGFISKPCDSAELLAHVRTIMRLNRYRRLLSERERFQRLIELSPEGVAIVNAASTLLLVNPALGRLLDVDDAAGLVGQSLVAYIQPMMLDRYEASLDMLNGRPQ
;
A
#
# COMPACT_ATOMS: atom_id res chain seq x y z
N MET A 1 -29.01 -12.97 18.21
CA MET A 1 -28.30 -13.41 19.41
C MET A 1 -29.05 -12.81 20.58
N PRO A 2 -29.58 -13.60 21.52
CA PRO A 2 -30.45 -13.08 22.57
C PRO A 2 -29.71 -12.27 23.65
N GLU A 3 -28.38 -12.39 23.78
CA GLU A 3 -27.62 -11.76 24.87
C GLU A 3 -26.65 -10.64 24.43
N LEU A 4 -26.25 -10.59 23.16
CA LEU A 4 -25.25 -9.63 22.65
C LEU A 4 -25.77 -8.88 21.42
N ASP A 5 -25.75 -7.54 21.52
CA ASP A 5 -26.04 -6.63 20.42
C ASP A 5 -24.88 -6.65 19.41
N GLY A 6 -25.19 -6.91 18.13
CA GLY A 6 -24.20 -6.94 17.07
C GLY A 6 -23.48 -5.60 16.89
N PHE A 7 -24.12 -4.47 17.24
CA PHE A 7 -23.47 -3.15 17.20
C PHE A 7 -22.36 -3.04 18.26
N GLU A 8 -22.63 -3.51 19.48
CA GLU A 8 -21.67 -3.53 20.58
C GLU A 8 -20.47 -4.44 20.27
N VAL A 9 -20.73 -5.61 19.65
CA VAL A 9 -19.66 -6.50 19.18
C VAL A 9 -18.78 -5.79 18.14
N CYS A 10 -19.41 -5.12 17.17
CA CYS A 10 -18.69 -4.38 16.13
C CYS A 10 -17.79 -3.30 16.76
N LEU A 11 -18.33 -2.50 17.68
CA LEU A 11 -17.57 -1.47 18.39
C LEU A 11 -16.35 -2.05 19.12
N ARG A 12 -16.54 -3.12 19.91
CA ARG A 12 -15.45 -3.79 20.64
C ARG A 12 -14.36 -4.33 19.71
N LEU A 13 -14.75 -4.87 18.55
CA LEU A 13 -13.78 -5.34 17.55
C LEU A 13 -12.97 -4.18 16.96
N ARG A 14 -13.59 -3.01 16.76
CA ARG A 14 -12.92 -1.79 16.28
C ARG A 14 -12.00 -1.15 17.31
N GLU A 15 -12.29 -1.29 18.60
CA GLU A 15 -11.41 -0.83 19.68
C GLU A 15 -10.21 -1.75 19.90
N HIS A 16 -10.32 -3.03 19.50
CA HIS A 16 -9.24 -3.99 19.68
C HIS A 16 -8.11 -3.79 18.66
N SER A 17 -6.91 -3.45 19.15
CA SER A 17 -5.72 -3.09 18.34
C SER A 17 -5.37 -4.07 17.20
N ARG A 18 -5.52 -5.37 17.43
CA ARG A 18 -5.24 -6.42 16.43
C ARG A 18 -6.40 -6.74 15.47
N LEU A 19 -7.63 -6.38 15.84
CA LEU A 19 -8.84 -6.79 15.09
C LEU A 19 -9.52 -5.62 14.39
N ARG A 20 -9.15 -4.38 14.75
CA ARG A 20 -9.77 -3.15 14.24
C ARG A 20 -9.75 -2.98 12.72
N GLU A 21 -8.89 -3.69 12.00
CA GLU A 21 -8.79 -3.65 10.53
C GLU A 21 -9.49 -4.84 9.84
N ILE A 22 -10.01 -5.81 10.60
CA ILE A 22 -10.71 -6.96 10.03
C ILE A 22 -12.04 -6.49 9.42
N PRO A 23 -12.40 -6.94 8.22
CA PRO A 23 -13.67 -6.54 7.62
C PRO A 23 -14.88 -7.08 8.39
N ILE A 24 -15.86 -6.21 8.69
CA ILE A 24 -17.08 -6.57 9.45
C ILE A 24 -18.32 -6.32 8.62
N ILE A 25 -19.13 -7.36 8.40
CA ILE A 25 -20.44 -7.26 7.75
C ILE A 25 -21.52 -7.64 8.77
N MET A 26 -22.47 -6.74 9.00
CA MET A 26 -23.61 -7.01 9.85
C MET A 26 -24.74 -7.63 9.02
N ILE A 27 -25.21 -8.81 9.42
CA ILE A 27 -26.37 -9.47 8.80
C ILE A 27 -27.49 -9.53 9.84
N THR A 28 -28.59 -8.83 9.62
CA THR A 28 -29.61 -8.60 10.65
C THR A 28 -31.03 -8.65 10.09
N SER A 29 -32.03 -8.88 10.94
CA SER A 29 -33.44 -8.71 10.57
C SER A 29 -33.91 -7.25 10.64
N LEU A 30 -33.07 -6.34 11.12
CA LEU A 30 -33.33 -4.90 11.10
C LEU A 30 -33.21 -4.40 9.65
N ASP A 31 -34.22 -3.68 9.18
CA ASP A 31 -34.30 -3.13 7.82
C ASP A 31 -34.56 -1.62 7.77
N ASP A 32 -34.61 -0.96 8.94
CA ASP A 32 -34.73 0.49 9.01
C ASP A 32 -33.42 1.21 8.65
N GLN A 33 -33.58 2.42 8.12
CA GLN A 33 -32.46 3.26 7.72
C GLN A 33 -31.57 3.63 8.92
N GLU A 34 -32.16 3.79 10.10
CA GLU A 34 -31.45 4.16 11.32
C GLU A 34 -30.45 3.08 11.74
N SER A 35 -30.85 1.81 11.76
CA SER A 35 -29.97 0.68 12.08
C SER A 35 -28.85 0.54 11.07
N ARG A 36 -29.12 0.79 9.78
CA ARG A 36 -28.09 0.76 8.73
C ARG A 36 -27.05 1.85 8.97
N VAL A 37 -27.49 3.08 9.24
CA VAL A 37 -26.59 4.21 9.54
C VAL A 37 -25.81 3.95 10.82
N ARG A 38 -26.46 3.44 11.86
CA ARG A 38 -25.82 3.06 13.12
C ARG A 38 -24.76 1.98 12.93
N GLY A 39 -25.04 0.95 12.14
CA GLY A 39 -24.08 -0.11 11.83
C GLY A 39 -22.81 0.42 11.18
N LEU A 40 -22.95 1.32 10.22
CA LEU A 40 -21.82 1.96 9.56
C LEU A 40 -21.07 2.92 10.50
N SER A 41 -21.77 3.66 11.37
CA SER A 41 -21.14 4.61 12.29
C SER A 41 -20.32 3.94 13.40
N VAL A 42 -20.74 2.75 13.86
CA VAL A 42 -19.94 1.93 14.80
C VAL A 42 -18.78 1.19 14.11
N GLY A 43 -18.65 1.35 12.79
CA GLY A 43 -17.52 0.87 12.01
C GLY A 43 -17.75 -0.43 11.25
N ALA A 44 -18.99 -0.88 11.00
CA ALA A 44 -19.20 -1.98 10.06
C ALA A 44 -18.80 -1.56 8.63
N ASP A 45 -18.19 -2.46 7.86
CA ASP A 45 -17.88 -2.24 6.44
C ASP A 45 -19.07 -2.55 5.52
N GLY A 46 -20.03 -3.31 6.04
CA GLY A 46 -21.24 -3.68 5.33
C GLY A 46 -22.40 -3.95 6.27
N PHE A 47 -23.60 -3.73 5.76
CA PHE A 47 -24.86 -3.98 6.47
C PHE A 47 -25.83 -4.60 5.48
N ILE A 48 -26.40 -5.75 5.83
CA ILE A 48 -27.28 -6.55 4.99
C ILE A 48 -28.49 -6.99 5.81
N SER A 49 -29.68 -6.65 5.32
CA SER A 49 -30.93 -7.08 5.93
C SER A 49 -31.31 -8.49 5.47
N LYS A 50 -31.93 -9.26 6.37
CA LYS A 50 -32.49 -10.57 6.07
C LYS A 50 -33.91 -10.43 5.52
N PRO A 51 -34.34 -11.34 4.62
CA PRO A 51 -33.55 -12.41 4.02
C PRO A 51 -32.62 -11.83 2.93
N CYS A 52 -31.35 -12.24 2.95
CA CYS A 52 -30.39 -11.91 1.88
C CYS A 52 -30.09 -13.14 1.05
N ASP A 53 -29.95 -12.95 -0.25
CA ASP A 53 -29.50 -14.01 -1.15
C ASP A 53 -27.98 -14.21 -1.04
N SER A 54 -27.53 -15.44 -1.32
CA SER A 54 -26.11 -15.80 -1.32
C SER A 54 -25.27 -15.00 -2.33
N ALA A 55 -25.82 -14.64 -3.49
CA ALA A 55 -25.13 -13.88 -4.52
C ALA A 55 -24.94 -12.42 -4.10
N GLU A 56 -25.95 -11.79 -3.50
CA GLU A 56 -25.85 -10.47 -2.87
C GLU A 56 -24.77 -10.44 -1.78
N LEU A 57 -24.82 -11.38 -0.83
CA LEU A 57 -23.82 -11.46 0.24
C LEU A 57 -22.40 -11.65 -0.33
N LEU A 58 -22.24 -12.52 -1.31
CA LEU A 58 -20.94 -12.78 -1.95
C LEU A 58 -20.41 -11.55 -2.69
N ALA A 59 -21.28 -10.78 -3.36
CA ALA A 59 -20.92 -9.54 -4.03
C ALA A 59 -20.42 -8.48 -3.02
N HIS A 60 -21.10 -8.35 -1.87
CA HIS A 60 -20.66 -7.48 -0.78
C HIS A 60 -19.31 -7.91 -0.19
N VAL A 61 -19.15 -9.19 0.13
CA VAL A 61 -17.88 -9.72 0.65
C VAL A 61 -16.73 -9.44 -0.32
N ARG A 62 -16.90 -9.74 -1.62
CA ARG A 62 -15.88 -9.48 -2.64
C ARG A 62 -15.50 -8.00 -2.73
N THR A 63 -16.50 -7.12 -2.67
CA THR A 63 -16.29 -5.66 -2.73
C THR A 63 -15.47 -5.18 -1.55
N ILE A 64 -15.86 -5.58 -0.34
CA ILE A 64 -15.17 -5.19 0.90
C ILE A 64 -13.74 -5.76 0.94
N MET A 65 -13.55 -7.01 0.53
CA MET A 65 -12.22 -7.62 0.46
C MET A 65 -11.31 -6.89 -0.54
N ARG A 66 -11.84 -6.51 -1.70
CA ARG A 66 -11.07 -5.76 -2.71
C ARG A 66 -10.64 -4.39 -2.18
N LEU A 67 -11.54 -3.68 -1.51
CA LEU A 67 -11.25 -2.36 -0.92
C LEU A 67 -10.20 -2.47 0.18
N ASN A 68 -10.32 -3.45 1.08
CA ASN A 68 -9.35 -3.64 2.16
C ASN A 68 -7.97 -4.06 1.62
N ARG A 69 -7.92 -4.92 0.61
CA ARG A 69 -6.66 -5.25 -0.07
C ARG A 69 -5.99 -4.01 -0.68
N TYR A 70 -6.78 -3.15 -1.34
CA TYR A 70 -6.26 -1.92 -1.93
C TYR A 70 -5.72 -0.95 -0.88
N ARG A 71 -6.48 -0.71 0.21
CA ARG A 71 -6.03 0.12 1.34
C ARG A 71 -4.71 -0.39 1.95
N ARG A 72 -4.59 -1.71 2.13
CA ARG A 72 -3.37 -2.33 2.66
C ARG A 72 -2.17 -2.14 1.73
N LEU A 73 -2.36 -2.32 0.42
CA LEU A 73 -1.28 -2.10 -0.56
C LEU A 73 -0.80 -0.65 -0.57
N LEU A 74 -1.73 0.31 -0.44
CA LEU A 74 -1.37 1.73 -0.33
C LEU A 74 -0.60 2.03 0.96
N SER A 75 -1.06 1.53 2.11
CA SER A 75 -0.37 1.80 3.39
C SER A 75 1.02 1.16 3.43
N GLU A 76 1.19 -0.04 2.86
CA GLU A 76 2.49 -0.69 2.70
C GLU A 76 3.41 0.13 1.78
N ARG A 77 2.89 0.63 0.65
CA ARG A 77 3.64 1.49 -0.27
C ARG A 77 4.06 2.81 0.38
N GLU A 78 3.16 3.50 1.07
CA GLU A 78 3.46 4.74 1.79
C GLU A 78 4.49 4.53 2.89
N ARG A 79 4.41 3.40 3.61
CA ARG A 79 5.39 3.04 4.63
C ARG A 79 6.76 2.82 4.01
N PHE A 80 6.84 2.05 2.91
CA PHE A 80 8.08 1.81 2.20
C PHE A 80 8.70 3.09 1.64
N GLN A 81 7.90 3.94 1.01
CA GLN A 81 8.34 5.23 0.47
C GLN A 81 8.92 6.11 1.57
N ARG A 82 8.25 6.22 2.73
CA ARG A 82 8.77 6.97 3.89
C ARG A 82 10.09 6.41 4.41
N LEU A 83 10.26 5.09 4.45
CA LEU A 83 11.52 4.48 4.88
C LEU A 83 12.68 4.87 3.95
N ILE A 84 12.45 4.85 2.63
CA ILE A 84 13.48 5.27 1.65
C ILE A 84 13.76 6.76 1.75
N GLU A 85 12.71 7.58 1.86
CA GLU A 85 12.81 9.04 1.87
C GLU A 85 13.57 9.55 3.11
N LEU A 86 13.37 8.90 4.26
CA LEU A 86 14.07 9.21 5.51
C LEU A 86 15.42 8.48 5.65
N SER A 87 15.79 7.61 4.72
CA SER A 87 17.07 6.91 4.76
C SER A 87 18.22 7.94 4.68
N PRO A 88 19.25 7.83 5.54
CA PRO A 88 20.43 8.66 5.45
C PRO A 88 21.34 8.27 4.28
N GLU A 89 21.21 7.04 3.75
CA GLU A 89 21.98 6.55 2.62
C GLU A 89 21.35 6.94 1.29
N GLY A 90 22.19 7.21 0.28
CA GLY A 90 21.72 7.45 -1.08
C GLY A 90 21.13 6.18 -1.68
N VAL A 91 19.84 6.20 -2.00
CA VAL A 91 19.12 5.08 -2.59
C VAL A 91 18.63 5.50 -3.98
N ALA A 92 18.97 4.69 -4.97
CA ALA A 92 18.38 4.75 -6.29
C ALA A 92 17.93 3.36 -6.77
N ILE A 93 16.87 3.33 -7.57
CA ILE A 93 16.51 2.17 -8.38
C ILE A 93 16.78 2.56 -9.82
N VAL A 94 17.48 1.71 -10.56
CA VAL A 94 17.73 1.87 -11.99
C VAL A 94 17.17 0.69 -12.78
N ASN A 95 16.76 0.93 -14.02
CA ASN A 95 16.45 -0.14 -14.96
C ASN A 95 17.73 -0.66 -15.66
N ALA A 96 17.58 -1.65 -16.54
CA ALA A 96 18.69 -2.21 -17.33
C ALA A 96 19.36 -1.20 -18.27
N ALA A 97 18.66 -0.11 -18.63
CA ALA A 97 19.20 0.99 -19.43
C ALA A 97 19.84 2.10 -18.57
N SER A 98 20.13 1.81 -17.30
CA SER A 98 20.69 2.76 -16.31
C SER A 98 19.80 3.98 -16.03
N THR A 99 18.52 3.95 -16.42
CA THR A 99 17.57 5.04 -16.14
C THR A 99 17.15 5.00 -14.69
N LEU A 100 17.25 6.13 -14.00
CA LEU A 100 16.80 6.31 -12.62
C LEU A 100 15.26 6.24 -12.55
N LEU A 101 14.75 5.21 -11.88
CA LEU A 101 13.32 5.00 -11.64
C LEU A 101 12.87 5.54 -10.28
N LEU A 102 13.78 5.54 -9.31
CA LEU A 102 13.57 6.08 -7.98
C LEU A 102 14.88 6.71 -7.52
N VAL A 103 14.79 7.87 -6.88
CA VAL A 103 15.89 8.53 -6.20
C VAL A 103 15.38 9.07 -4.89
N ASN A 104 16.10 8.83 -3.79
CA ASN A 104 15.76 9.43 -2.51
C ASN A 104 16.49 10.77 -2.29
N PRO A 105 16.02 11.61 -1.34
CA PRO A 105 16.64 12.92 -1.07
C PRO A 105 18.11 12.83 -0.65
N ALA A 106 18.52 11.76 0.03
CA ALA A 106 19.90 11.57 0.43
C ALA A 106 20.84 11.41 -0.77
N LEU A 107 20.41 10.72 -1.82
CA LEU A 107 21.20 10.63 -3.05
C LEU A 107 21.27 11.97 -3.78
N GLY A 108 20.18 12.74 -3.81
CA GLY A 108 20.19 14.10 -4.37
C GLY A 108 21.26 14.99 -3.72
N ARG A 109 21.34 14.96 -2.38
CA ARG A 109 22.40 15.67 -1.63
C ARG A 109 23.80 15.16 -1.94
N LEU A 110 23.98 13.84 -2.10
CA LEU A 110 25.29 13.26 -2.46
C LEU A 110 25.74 13.65 -3.86
N LEU A 111 24.80 13.86 -4.77
CA LEU A 111 25.06 14.28 -6.16
C LEU A 111 25.09 15.81 -6.32
N ASP A 112 24.94 16.57 -5.24
CA ASP A 112 24.85 18.03 -5.24
C ASP A 112 23.69 18.55 -6.13
N VAL A 113 22.53 17.90 -6.01
CA VAL A 113 21.30 18.23 -6.75
C VAL A 113 20.20 18.60 -5.76
N ASP A 114 19.67 19.81 -5.91
CA ASP A 114 18.60 20.36 -5.05
C ASP A 114 17.28 19.59 -5.19
N ASP A 115 16.93 19.17 -6.41
CA ASP A 115 15.72 18.40 -6.70
C ASP A 115 16.05 16.96 -7.10
N ALA A 116 16.04 16.07 -6.10
CA ALA A 116 16.21 14.64 -6.31
C ALA A 116 15.12 14.04 -7.20
N ALA A 117 13.89 14.60 -7.22
CA ALA A 117 12.81 14.09 -8.05
C ALA A 117 13.07 14.37 -9.54
N GLY A 118 13.71 15.49 -9.86
CA GLY A 118 14.14 15.84 -11.21
C GLY A 118 15.16 14.87 -11.83
N LEU A 119 15.82 14.04 -11.01
CA LEU A 119 16.74 13.00 -11.48
C LEU A 119 16.02 11.76 -12.04
N VAL A 120 14.75 11.55 -11.67
CA VAL A 120 13.98 10.40 -12.17
C VAL A 120 13.77 10.54 -13.68
N GLY A 121 14.03 9.46 -14.42
CA GLY A 121 14.02 9.42 -15.87
C GLY A 121 15.38 9.75 -16.52
N GLN A 122 16.36 10.22 -15.75
CA GLN A 122 17.70 10.48 -16.26
C GLN A 122 18.59 9.22 -16.21
N SER A 123 19.68 9.22 -16.99
CA SER A 123 20.66 8.13 -16.96
C SER A 123 21.62 8.32 -15.78
N LEU A 124 21.75 7.31 -14.92
CA LEU A 124 22.72 7.30 -13.83
C LEU A 124 24.15 7.47 -14.33
N VAL A 125 24.44 7.00 -15.54
CA VAL A 125 25.76 7.11 -16.21
C VAL A 125 26.27 8.56 -16.24
N ALA A 126 25.37 9.54 -16.37
CA ALA A 126 25.73 10.96 -16.39
C ALA A 126 26.36 11.46 -15.06
N TYR A 127 26.15 10.71 -13.97
CA TYR A 127 26.61 11.04 -12.62
C TYR A 127 27.76 10.13 -12.15
N ILE A 128 28.20 9.18 -12.99
CA ILE A 128 29.31 8.28 -12.67
C ILE A 128 30.61 8.89 -13.21
N GLN A 129 31.66 8.88 -12.39
CA GLN A 129 32.98 9.33 -12.84
C GLN A 129 33.48 8.46 -14.01
N PRO A 130 34.12 9.02 -15.05
CA PRO A 130 34.53 8.27 -16.23
C PRO A 130 35.36 7.01 -15.93
N MET A 131 36.23 7.07 -14.92
CA MET A 131 37.09 5.94 -14.50
C MET A 131 36.31 4.78 -13.86
N MET A 132 35.03 4.98 -13.53
CA MET A 132 34.15 3.98 -12.92
C MET A 132 33.12 3.40 -13.91
N LEU A 133 33.06 3.91 -15.15
CA LEU A 133 32.08 3.49 -16.15
C LEU A 133 32.24 2.03 -16.55
N ASP A 134 33.44 1.60 -16.93
CA ASP A 134 33.72 0.21 -17.31
C ASP A 134 33.32 -0.78 -16.19
N ARG A 135 33.56 -0.40 -14.94
CA ARG A 135 33.20 -1.21 -13.76
C ARG A 135 31.69 -1.27 -13.57
N TYR A 136 30.99 -0.17 -13.82
CA TYR A 136 29.53 -0.10 -13.73
C TYR A 136 28.87 -0.94 -14.83
N GLU A 137 29.32 -0.79 -16.08
CA GLU A 137 28.81 -1.57 -17.23
C GLU A 137 29.04 -3.07 -17.03
N ALA A 138 30.24 -3.48 -16.60
CA ALA A 138 30.52 -4.87 -16.26
C ALA A 138 29.60 -5.42 -15.15
N SER A 139 29.29 -4.59 -14.16
CA SER A 139 28.37 -4.99 -13.08
C SER A 139 26.92 -5.13 -13.57
N LEU A 140 26.49 -4.25 -14.48
CA LEU A 140 25.16 -4.34 -15.11
C LEU A 140 25.03 -5.57 -16.00
N ASP A 141 26.06 -5.90 -16.80
CA ASP A 141 26.04 -7.07 -17.67
C ASP A 141 25.96 -8.38 -16.87
N MET A 142 26.68 -8.47 -15.74
CA MET A 142 26.56 -9.59 -14.81
C MET A 142 25.15 -9.72 -14.22
N LEU A 143 24.53 -8.61 -13.83
CA LEU A 143 23.15 -8.60 -13.29
C LEU A 143 22.10 -8.94 -14.35
N ASN A 144 22.33 -8.55 -15.60
CA ASN A 144 21.43 -8.83 -16.73
C ASN A 144 21.67 -10.20 -17.38
N GLY A 145 22.61 -11.00 -16.87
CA GLY A 145 22.91 -12.34 -17.37
C GLY A 145 23.51 -12.36 -18.78
N ARG A 146 24.19 -11.28 -19.20
CA ARG A 146 24.95 -11.25 -20.46
C ARG A 146 26.40 -11.68 -20.18
N PRO A 147 26.88 -12.82 -20.71
CA PRO A 147 28.28 -13.21 -20.56
C PRO A 147 29.18 -12.33 -21.43
N GLN A 148 30.43 -12.13 -20.98
CA GLN A 148 31.51 -11.41 -21.65
C GLN A 148 31.82 -11.98 -23.04
#